data_AF-A0AA95MEF6-F1
#
_entry.id   AF-A0AA95MEF6-F1
#
_cell.length_a   1.000
_cell.length_b   1.000
_cell.length_c   1.000
_cell.angle_alpha   90.00
_cell.angle_beta   90.00
_cell.angle_gamma   90.00
#
_symmetry.space_group_name_H-M   'P 1'
#
loop_
_entity.id
_entity.type
_entity.pdbx_description
1 polymer ?
#
loop_
_entity_poly.entity_id
_entity_poly.type
_entity_poly.pdbx_seq_one_letter_code
_entity_poly.pdbx_strand_id
1 'polypeptide(L)'
;MFKRLGMLVVIFICGYLLIEWISITHPFVLSEFFIAFVVNPLKFFAASIACFIGVLCNGKFIRELIHKLRNAWMKHVQWGKWGIQLITECIGLFLVFIFLFQLGWEHTLVFFSLSILYGMISVEI
;
A
#
# COMPACT_ATOMS: atom_id res chain seq x y z
N MET A 1 7.04 -17.91 2.42
CA MET A 1 5.71 -17.33 2.70
C MET A 1 5.71 -16.32 3.85
N PHE A 2 6.26 -16.64 5.04
CA PHE A 2 6.22 -15.74 6.22
C PHE A 2 6.69 -14.30 5.98
N LYS A 3 7.80 -14.10 5.25
CA LYS A 3 8.30 -12.75 4.92
C LYS A 3 7.27 -11.91 4.14
N ARG A 4 6.55 -12.51 3.19
CA ARG A 4 5.51 -11.84 2.37
C ARG A 4 4.30 -11.47 3.20
N LEU A 5 3.88 -12.40 4.06
CA LEU A 5 2.73 -12.21 4.94
C LEU A 5 3.00 -11.10 5.96
N GLY A 6 4.21 -11.06 6.54
CA GLY A 6 4.65 -9.94 7.38
C GLY A 6 4.67 -8.61 6.63
N MET A 7 5.05 -8.60 5.35
CA MET A 7 5.02 -7.40 4.51
C MET A 7 3.60 -6.89 4.28
N LEU A 8 2.64 -7.79 4.02
CA LEU A 8 1.21 -7.43 3.91
C LEU A 8 0.66 -6.87 5.21
N VAL A 9 1.04 -7.45 6.36
CA VAL A 9 0.67 -6.93 7.69
C VAL A 9 1.24 -5.52 7.90
N VAL A 10 2.51 -5.28 7.54
CA VAL A 10 3.11 -3.94 7.61
C VAL A 10 2.37 -2.95 6.71
N ILE A 11 2.04 -3.33 5.47
CA ILE A 11 1.27 -2.48 4.54
C ILE A 11 -0.10 -2.13 5.15
N PHE A 12 -0.79 -3.11 5.72
CA PHE A 12 -2.08 -2.90 6.37
C PHE A 12 -1.97 -1.96 7.58
N ILE A 13 -1.01 -2.20 8.49
CA ILE A 13 -0.81 -1.36 9.67
C ILE A 13 -0.46 0.07 9.26
N CYS A 14 0.43 0.26 8.28
CA CYS A 14 0.78 1.58 7.78
C CYS A 14 -0.43 2.32 7.18
N GLY A 15 -1.23 1.64 6.37
CA GLY A 15 -2.46 2.20 5.81
C GLY A 15 -3.49 2.54 6.90
N TYR A 16 -3.63 1.67 7.89
CA TYR A 16 -4.55 1.88 9.02
C TYR A 16 -4.13 3.10 9.85
N LEU A 17 -2.85 3.20 10.22
CA LEU A 17 -2.31 4.35 10.96
C LEU A 17 -2.47 5.66 10.18
N LEU A 18 -2.31 5.61 8.84
CA LEU A 18 -2.55 6.78 7.99
C LEU A 18 -4.01 7.25 8.07
N ILE A 19 -4.97 6.33 7.96
CA ILE A 19 -6.41 6.62 8.03
C ILE A 19 -6.81 7.12 9.42
N GLU A 20 -6.29 6.50 10.47
CA GLU A 20 -6.64 6.83 11.86
C GLU A 20 -6.09 8.21 12.28
N TRP A 21 -4.87 8.54 11.85
CA TRP A 21 -4.19 9.75 12.29
C TRP A 21 -4.43 10.98 11.40
N ILE A 22 -4.83 10.77 10.15
CA ILE A 22 -5.28 11.84 9.25
C ILE A 22 -6.78 11.66 9.07
N SER A 23 -7.56 12.42 9.84
CA SER A 23 -9.01 12.45 9.66
C SER A 23 -9.36 13.46 8.58
N ILE A 24 -10.10 13.04 7.56
CA ILE A 24 -10.70 13.95 6.57
C ILE A 24 -12.14 14.21 7.02
N THR A 25 -12.45 15.48 7.29
CA THR A 25 -13.80 15.90 7.66
C THR A 25 -14.68 16.05 6.42
N HIS A 26 -15.97 15.74 6.58
CA HIS A 26 -16.99 15.97 5.56
C HIS A 26 -18.04 16.95 6.10
N PRO A 27 -18.29 18.09 5.42
CA PRO A 27 -17.72 18.52 4.13
C PRO A 27 -16.22 18.84 4.21
N PHE A 28 -15.49 18.59 3.12
CA PHE A 28 -14.05 18.86 3.06
C PHE A 28 -13.78 20.37 2.99
N VAL A 29 -13.12 20.88 4.02
CA VAL A 29 -12.67 22.27 4.08
C VAL A 29 -11.15 22.29 4.19
N LEU A 30 -10.49 22.79 3.15
CA LEU A 30 -9.03 22.73 3.02
C LEU A 30 -8.30 23.49 4.14
N SER A 31 -8.84 24.62 4.61
CA SER A 31 -8.26 25.36 5.74
C SER A 31 -8.30 24.55 7.03
N GLU A 32 -9.42 23.89 7.33
CA GLU A 32 -9.57 23.05 8.52
C GLU A 32 -8.64 21.84 8.49
N PHE A 33 -8.45 21.25 7.31
CA PHE A 33 -7.51 20.15 7.10
C PHE A 33 -6.06 20.54 7.43
N PHE A 34 -5.59 21.70 6.95
CA PHE A 34 -4.26 22.18 7.30
C PHE A 34 -4.13 22.57 8.78
N ILE A 35 -5.18 23.14 9.37
CA ILE A 35 -5.21 23.45 10.80
C ILE A 35 -5.08 22.16 11.63
N ALA A 36 -5.74 21.07 11.23
CA ALA A 36 -5.63 19.78 11.93
C ALA A 36 -4.17 19.28 12.01
N PHE A 37 -3.37 19.50 10.97
CA PHE A 37 -1.94 19.19 10.96
C PHE A 37 -1.12 20.07 11.90
N VAL A 38 -1.45 21.36 11.98
CA VAL A 38 -0.78 22.31 12.88
C VAL A 38 -1.12 22.03 14.35
N VAL A 39 -2.37 21.63 14.62
CA VAL A 39 -2.85 21.37 15.99
C VAL A 39 -2.26 20.07 16.55
N ASN A 40 -2.07 19.04 15.71
CA ASN A 40 -1.50 17.74 16.13
C ASN A 40 -0.28 17.34 15.29
N PRO A 41 0.86 18.05 15.41
CA PRO A 41 2.03 17.83 14.56
C PRO A 41 2.65 16.44 14.76
N LEU A 42 2.55 15.87 15.96
CA LEU A 42 3.05 14.51 16.25
C LEU A 42 2.27 13.44 15.49
N LYS A 43 0.94 13.54 15.44
CA LYS A 43 0.10 12.60 14.69
C LYS A 43 0.39 12.68 13.20
N PHE A 44 0.50 13.91 12.68
CA PHE A 44 0.87 14.15 11.28
C PHE A 44 2.25 13.57 10.93
N PHE A 45 3.25 13.80 11.78
CA PHE A 45 4.60 13.29 11.56
C PHE A 45 4.65 11.76 11.56
N ALA A 46 3.99 11.13 12.54
CA ALA A 46 3.89 9.68 12.62
C ALA A 46 3.12 9.08 11.43
N ALA A 47 2.04 9.73 10.99
CA ALA A 47 1.28 9.33 9.81
C ALA A 47 2.11 9.46 8.52
N SER A 48 2.91 10.52 8.41
CA SER A 48 3.82 10.71 7.29
C SER A 48 4.88 9.60 7.22
N ILE A 49 5.50 9.26 8.36
CA ILE A 49 6.44 8.13 8.43
C ILE A 49 5.75 6.82 8.06
N ALA A 50 4.56 6.55 8.60
CA ALA A 50 3.79 5.36 8.28
C ALA A 50 3.45 5.31 6.78
N CYS A 51 3.08 6.45 6.17
CA CYS A 51 2.83 6.57 4.74
C CYS A 51 4.09 6.22 3.94
N PHE A 52 5.24 6.84 4.25
CA PHE A 52 6.50 6.57 3.55
C PHE A 52 6.91 5.10 3.64
N ILE A 53 6.92 4.52 4.85
CA ILE A 53 7.28 3.11 5.05
C ILE A 53 6.29 2.21 4.30
N GLY A 54 5.00 2.48 4.42
CA GLY A 54 3.95 1.73 3.75
C GLY A 54 4.08 1.76 2.22
N VAL A 55 4.30 2.94 1.64
CA VAL A 55 4.49 3.12 0.19
C VAL A 55 5.74 2.39 -0.29
N LEU A 56 6.85 2.48 0.44
CA LEU A 56 8.10 1.77 0.10
C LEU A 56 7.91 0.25 0.15
N CYS A 57 7.28 -0.26 1.21
CA CYS A 57 6.99 -1.69 1.36
C CYS A 57 6.04 -2.18 0.27
N ASN A 58 4.97 -1.44 0.01
CA ASN A 58 3.96 -1.80 -0.96
C ASN A 58 4.50 -1.73 -2.40
N GLY A 59 5.20 -0.66 -2.77
CA GLY A 59 5.78 -0.58 -4.12
C GLY A 59 6.88 -1.62 -4.35
N LYS A 60 7.68 -1.99 -3.33
CA LYS A 60 8.58 -3.17 -3.43
C LYS A 60 7.79 -4.46 -3.67
N PHE A 61 6.68 -4.65 -2.95
CA PHE A 61 5.81 -5.82 -3.13
C PHE A 61 5.21 -5.87 -4.55
N ILE A 62 4.71 -4.74 -5.06
CA ILE A 62 4.18 -4.59 -6.42
C ILE A 62 5.26 -4.84 -7.47
N ARG A 63 6.45 -4.24 -7.33
CA ARG A 63 7.60 -4.47 -8.22
C ARG A 63 7.94 -5.95 -8.35
N GLU A 64 8.05 -6.64 -7.22
CA GLU A 64 8.39 -8.07 -7.21
C GLU A 64 7.26 -8.91 -7.83
N LEU A 65 6.00 -8.55 -7.61
CA LEU A 65 4.85 -9.15 -8.27
C LEU A 65 4.94 -9.00 -9.80
N ILE A 66 5.21 -7.79 -10.29
CA ILE A 66 5.38 -7.49 -11.72
C ILE A 66 6.54 -8.30 -12.31
N HIS A 67 7.69 -8.37 -11.64
CA HIS A 67 8.82 -9.18 -12.10
C HIS A 67 8.47 -10.67 -12.19
N LYS A 68 7.78 -11.22 -11.18
CA LYS A 68 7.36 -12.62 -11.20
C LYS A 68 6.33 -12.89 -12.30
N LEU A 69 5.35 -11.99 -12.50
CA LEU A 69 4.37 -12.05 -13.59
C LEU A 69 5.06 -12.01 -14.96
N ARG A 70 5.99 -11.07 -15.18
CA ARG A 70 6.77 -10.95 -16.41
C ARG A 70 7.58 -12.22 -16.69
N ASN A 71 8.23 -12.77 -15.66
CA ASN A 71 9.02 -14.00 -15.80
C ASN A 71 8.15 -15.22 -16.10
N ALA A 72 6.98 -15.34 -15.45
CA ALA A 72 6.02 -16.40 -15.72
C ALA A 72 5.48 -16.35 -17.14
N TRP A 73 5.20 -15.14 -17.64
CA TRP A 73 4.76 -14.91 -19.02
C TRP A 73 5.85 -15.28 -20.04
N MET A 74 7.08 -14.78 -19.85
CA MET A 74 8.17 -14.94 -20.83
C MET A 74 8.71 -16.36 -20.95
N LYS A 75 8.77 -17.11 -19.86
CA LYS A 75 9.47 -18.42 -19.83
C LYS A 75 8.55 -19.64 -19.93
N HIS A 76 7.24 -19.47 -20.17
CA HIS A 76 6.24 -20.55 -20.10
C HIS A 76 6.46 -21.45 -18.86
N VAL A 77 6.85 -20.84 -17.74
CA VAL A 77 7.24 -21.57 -16.51
C VAL A 77 6.04 -22.38 -16.05
N GLN A 78 6.27 -23.64 -15.67
CA GLN A 78 5.25 -24.54 -15.12
C GLN A 78 4.38 -23.81 -14.07
N TRP A 79 3.13 -23.53 -14.45
CA TRP A 79 2.11 -22.82 -13.69
C TRP A 79 1.65 -23.53 -12.40
N GLY A 80 2.32 -24.60 -11.97
CA GLY A 80 1.98 -25.36 -10.78
C GLY A 80 2.17 -24.56 -9.48
N LYS A 81 3.08 -24.99 -8.62
CA LYS A 81 3.26 -24.39 -7.28
C LYS A 81 3.58 -22.88 -7.30
N TRP A 82 4.24 -22.39 -8.36
CA TRP A 82 4.59 -20.98 -8.53
C TRP A 82 3.37 -20.10 -8.87
N GLY A 83 2.45 -20.59 -9.69
CA GLY A 83 1.23 -19.86 -10.07
C GLY A 83 0.30 -19.68 -8.87
N ILE A 84 0.11 -20.73 -8.07
CA ILE A 84 -0.72 -20.67 -6.85
C ILE A 84 -0.16 -19.65 -5.84
N GLN A 85 1.16 -19.61 -5.67
CA GLN A 85 1.79 -18.63 -4.78
C GLN A 85 1.58 -17.19 -5.27
N LEU A 86 1.73 -16.95 -6.58
CA LEU A 86 1.47 -15.65 -7.19
C LEU A 86 0.03 -15.18 -6.98
N ILE A 87 -0.94 -16.06 -7.24
CA ILE A 87 -2.36 -15.77 -7.05
C ILE A 87 -2.65 -15.46 -5.59
N THR A 88 -2.08 -16.22 -4.65
CA THR A 88 -2.25 -15.98 -3.22
C THR A 88 -1.66 -14.63 -2.78
N GLU A 89 -0.50 -14.25 -3.31
CA GLU A 89 0.12 -12.94 -3.05
C GLU A 89 -0.73 -11.78 -3.62
N CYS A 90 -1.28 -11.93 -4.83
CA CYS A 90 -2.22 -10.96 -5.42
C CYS A 90 -3.49 -10.81 -4.58
N ILE A 91 -4.14 -11.92 -4.24
CA ILE A 91 -5.37 -11.93 -3.43
C ILE A 91 -5.11 -11.28 -2.08
N GLY A 92 -3.99 -11.61 -1.43
CA GLY A 92 -3.62 -11.01 -0.14
C GLY A 92 -3.47 -9.49 -0.22
N LEU A 93 -2.84 -8.98 -1.28
CA LEU A 93 -2.70 -7.54 -1.50
C LEU A 93 -4.06 -6.87 -1.74
N PHE A 94 -4.88 -7.44 -2.61
CA PHE A 94 -6.23 -6.94 -2.88
C PHE A 94 -7.08 -6.91 -1.62
N LEU A 95 -7.01 -7.96 -0.81
CA LEU A 95 -7.76 -8.06 0.44
C LEU A 95 -7.35 -6.95 1.43
N VAL A 96 -6.05 -6.68 1.59
CA VAL A 96 -5.55 -5.55 2.39
C VAL A 96 -6.14 -4.22 1.91
N PHE A 97 -6.12 -3.98 0.60
CA PHE A 97 -6.66 -2.74 0.03
C PHE A 97 -8.18 -2.62 0.17
N ILE A 98 -8.93 -3.72 0.03
CA ILE A 98 -10.38 -3.73 0.25
C ILE A 98 -10.71 -3.36 1.71
N PHE A 99 -10.02 -3.95 2.68
CA PHE A 99 -10.22 -3.61 4.09
C PHE A 99 -9.88 -2.15 4.40
N LEU A 100 -8.76 -1.64 3.88
CA LEU A 100 -8.39 -0.23 4.05
C LEU A 100 -9.41 0.71 3.38
N PHE A 101 -9.92 0.34 2.21
CA PHE A 101 -10.90 1.14 1.48
C PHE A 101 -12.21 1.30 2.25
N GLN A 102 -12.65 0.27 2.98
CA GLN A 102 -13.83 0.34 3.85
C GLN A 102 -13.64 1.30 5.04
N LEU A 103 -12.41 1.47 5.52
CA LEU A 103 -12.09 2.34 6.64
C LEU A 103 -11.91 3.81 6.22
N GLY A 104 -11.26 4.03 5.07
CA GLY A 104 -10.97 5.37 4.58
C GLY A 104 -10.60 5.34 3.11
N TRP A 105 -11.60 5.48 2.24
CA TRP A 105 -11.44 5.36 0.80
C TRP A 105 -10.47 6.41 0.21
N GLU A 106 -10.52 7.66 0.69
CA GLU A 106 -9.68 8.76 0.20
C GLU A 106 -8.19 8.50 0.45
N HIS A 107 -7.82 8.19 1.70
CA HIS A 107 -6.45 7.84 2.07
C HIS A 107 -5.96 6.60 1.35
N THR A 108 -6.83 5.59 1.22
CA THR A 108 -6.48 4.33 0.55
C THR A 108 -6.17 4.55 -0.93
N LEU A 109 -6.94 5.40 -1.62
CA LEU A 109 -6.69 5.75 -3.02
C LEU A 109 -5.35 6.47 -3.18
N VAL A 110 -5.05 7.46 -2.33
CA VAL A 110 -3.78 8.19 -2.35
C VAL A 110 -2.61 7.22 -2.09
N PHE A 111 -2.72 6.41 -1.03
CA PHE A 111 -1.71 5.44 -0.65
C PHE A 111 -1.43 4.40 -1.75
N PHE A 112 -2.49 3.86 -2.36
CA PHE A 112 -2.40 2.92 -3.47
C PHE A 112 -1.74 3.54 -4.70
N SER A 113 -2.17 4.75 -5.08
CA SER A 113 -1.66 5.46 -6.26
C SER A 113 -0.16 5.75 -6.14
N LEU A 114 0.27 6.28 -4.98
CA LEU A 114 1.69 6.53 -4.70
C LEU A 114 2.51 5.23 -4.73
N SER A 115 1.94 4.14 -4.20
CA SER A 115 2.61 2.84 -4.20
C SER A 115 2.77 2.24 -5.59
N ILE A 116 1.78 2.39 -6.48
CA ILE A 116 1.88 1.97 -7.88
C ILE A 116 2.98 2.76 -8.57
N LEU A 117 2.96 4.10 -8.46
CA LEU A 117 3.95 4.97 -9.08
C LEU A 117 5.36 4.58 -8.63
N TYR A 118 5.57 4.43 -7.32
CA TYR A 118 6.85 4.00 -6.77
C TYR A 118 7.25 2.60 -7.26
N GLY A 119 6.31 1.65 -7.26
CA GLY A 119 6.54 0.29 -7.73
C GLY A 119 6.97 0.24 -9.20
N MET A 120 6.31 1.01 -10.06
CA MET A 120 6.65 1.10 -11.49
C MET A 120 8.01 1.73 -11.73
N ILE A 121 8.30 2.89 -11.12
CA ILE A 121 9.60 3.56 -11.24
C ILE A 121 10.72 2.64 -10.77
N SER A 122 10.48 1.91 -9.68
CA SER A 122 11.47 0.97 -9.16
C SER A 122 11.74 -0.20 -10.11
N VAL A 123 10.82 -0.60 -10.99
CA VAL A 123 11.04 -1.72 -11.93
C VAL A 123 12.12 -1.38 -12.98
N GLU A 124 12.22 -0.11 -13.38
CA GLU A 124 13.16 0.35 -14.42
C GLU A 124 14.59 0.58 -13.91
N ILE A 125 14.76 0.76 -12.59
CA ILE A 125 16.06 0.92 -11.91
C ILE A 125 16.59 -0.43 -11.45
#